data_AF-A0A4Q6BUL5-F1
#
_entry.id   AF-A0A4Q6BUL5-F1
#
_cell.length_a   1.000
_cell.length_b   1.000
_cell.length_c   1.000
_cell.angle_alpha   90.00
_cell.angle_beta   90.00
_cell.angle_gamma   90.00
#
_symmetry.space_group_name_H-M   'P 1'
#
loop_
_entity.id
_entity.type
_entity.pdbx_description
1 polymer ?
#
loop_
_entity_poly.entity_id
_entity_poly.type
_entity_poly.pdbx_seq_one_letter_code
_entity_poly.pdbx_strand_id
1 'polypeptide(L)'
;MVALSANAADSYRVPAGGGSQYVSAFGLCATVTNNKTKDVLIPARTKLAILAFLSSGIPNVTVSYQACSCLSLKKSGQNTSGLYTIDPTNSGATFQAYCDMTTDGGGWTLIGRSVAGGTGVIGWRQANGSVTNDAATYSMDVRTKLIGFSEMLFGNYTSGKTWGANIYKKNFASTEISTYGGAMRVSSPSFLVAGTAADPEMLRYVGYTDNTESFHFRDCGPPGCSQATGYGLLNNGFNLFFTGVDAPKAGNLHGLQGMMFVR
;
A
#
# COMPACT_ATOMS: atom_id res chain seq x y z
N MET A 1 14.89 -22.34 -7.12
CA MET A 1 14.17 -21.29 -7.85
C MET A 1 14.77 -19.97 -7.40
N VAL A 2 15.61 -19.34 -8.22
CA VAL A 2 16.35 -18.13 -7.83
C VAL A 2 15.36 -16.97 -7.87
N ALA A 3 14.94 -16.49 -6.70
CA ALA A 3 14.35 -15.16 -6.60
C ALA A 3 15.45 -14.17 -7.00
N LEU A 4 15.39 -13.69 -8.24
CA LEU A 4 16.20 -12.55 -8.64
C LEU A 4 15.74 -11.38 -7.78
N SER A 5 16.53 -11.07 -6.75
CA SER A 5 16.45 -9.82 -6.01
C SER A 5 16.52 -8.70 -7.03
N ALA A 6 15.43 -7.93 -7.13
CA ALA A 6 15.32 -6.79 -8.02
C ALA A 6 16.33 -5.72 -7.59
N ASN A 7 17.54 -5.77 -8.17
CA ASN A 7 18.24 -4.54 -8.52
C ASN A 7 17.80 -4.23 -9.95
N ALA A 8 16.86 -3.29 -10.09
CA ALA A 8 16.62 -2.50 -11.31
C ALA A 8 16.92 -3.18 -12.66
N ALA A 9 16.23 -4.28 -13.00
CA ALA A 9 16.12 -4.66 -14.40
C ALA A 9 15.01 -3.80 -15.02
N ASP A 10 15.36 -2.91 -15.94
CA ASP A 10 14.41 -2.07 -16.70
C ASP A 10 13.26 -2.87 -17.34
N SER A 11 13.48 -4.17 -17.53
CA SER A 11 12.49 -5.08 -18.06
C SER A 11 12.69 -6.52 -17.58
N TYR A 12 11.62 -7.31 -17.61
CA TYR A 12 11.68 -8.77 -17.50
C TYR A 12 11.78 -9.38 -18.89
N ARG A 13 12.71 -10.31 -19.11
CA ARG A 13 12.78 -11.10 -20.35
C ARG A 13 11.95 -12.37 -20.19
N VAL A 14 11.02 -12.58 -21.12
CA VAL A 14 10.24 -13.82 -21.25
C VAL A 14 10.72 -14.58 -22.49
N PRO A 15 11.42 -15.72 -22.33
CA PRO A 15 12.00 -16.46 -23.46
C PRO A 15 10.95 -16.90 -24.48
N ALA A 16 11.34 -16.94 -25.76
CA ALA A 16 10.53 -17.52 -26.84
C ALA A 16 10.22 -19.02 -26.62
N GLY A 17 9.19 -19.51 -27.30
CA GLY A 17 8.93 -20.95 -27.44
C GLY A 17 8.32 -21.64 -26.22
N GLY A 18 7.44 -20.96 -25.49
CA GLY A 18 6.74 -21.50 -24.32
C GLY A 18 7.37 -21.14 -22.98
N GLY A 19 8.39 -20.27 -22.97
CA GLY A 19 9.00 -19.75 -21.76
C GLY A 19 7.97 -19.00 -20.90
N SER A 20 8.05 -19.18 -19.58
CA SER A 20 7.23 -18.46 -18.61
C SER A 20 8.10 -17.70 -17.61
N GLN A 21 7.63 -16.53 -17.19
CA GLN A 21 8.32 -15.67 -16.23
C GLN A 21 7.35 -15.14 -15.18
N TYR A 22 7.73 -15.25 -13.90
CA TYR A 22 7.07 -14.53 -12.82
C TYR A 22 7.56 -13.08 -12.81
N VAL A 23 6.60 -12.17 -12.81
CA VAL A 23 6.81 -10.72 -12.86
C VAL A 23 6.16 -10.14 -11.61
N SER A 24 6.88 -9.31 -10.86
CA SER A 24 6.35 -8.66 -9.67
C SER A 24 6.93 -7.27 -9.46
N ALA A 25 6.10 -6.24 -9.58
CA ALA A 25 6.49 -4.84 -9.38
C ALA A 25 5.26 -3.96 -9.08
N PHE A 26 5.42 -2.87 -8.33
CA PHE A 26 4.35 -1.90 -8.02
C PHE A 26 3.09 -2.52 -7.39
N GLY A 27 3.27 -3.52 -6.53
CA GLY A 27 2.16 -4.27 -5.92
C GLY A 27 1.42 -5.17 -6.91
N LEU A 28 1.89 -5.32 -8.14
CA LEU A 28 1.35 -6.24 -9.13
C LEU A 28 2.21 -7.48 -9.22
N CYS A 29 1.58 -8.62 -9.50
CA CYS A 29 2.27 -9.84 -9.88
C CYS A 29 1.47 -10.62 -10.93
N ALA A 30 2.20 -11.23 -11.86
CA ALA A 30 1.63 -12.11 -12.86
C ALA A 30 2.66 -13.13 -13.34
N THR A 31 2.15 -14.26 -13.83
CA THR A 31 2.91 -15.19 -14.65
C THR A 31 2.65 -14.85 -16.12
N VAL A 32 3.71 -14.64 -16.89
CA VAL A 32 3.62 -14.34 -18.31
C VAL A 32 4.26 -15.47 -19.11
N THR A 33 3.50 -16.06 -20.02
CA THR A 33 3.95 -17.14 -20.91
C THR A 33 4.06 -16.62 -22.35
N ASN A 34 5.19 -16.88 -23.00
CA ASN A 34 5.49 -16.42 -24.35
C ASN A 34 5.57 -17.60 -25.34
N ASN A 35 4.53 -17.78 -26.15
CA ASN A 35 4.48 -18.78 -27.22
C ASN A 35 4.93 -18.23 -28.58
N LYS A 36 5.56 -17.06 -28.62
CA LYS A 36 6.13 -16.49 -29.85
C LYS A 36 7.49 -17.11 -30.16
N THR A 37 8.00 -16.82 -31.35
CA THR A 37 9.34 -17.22 -31.81
C THR A 37 10.46 -16.28 -31.35
N LYS A 38 10.10 -15.12 -30.78
CA LYS A 38 11.05 -14.15 -30.24
C LYS A 38 10.75 -13.88 -28.77
N ASP A 39 11.79 -13.49 -28.05
CA ASP A 39 11.65 -13.06 -26.66
C ASP A 39 10.74 -11.83 -26.56
N VAL A 40 10.08 -11.72 -25.42
CA VAL A 40 9.26 -10.57 -25.08
C VAL A 40 9.87 -9.89 -23.87
N LEU A 41 10.01 -8.56 -23.93
CA LEU A 41 10.48 -7.74 -22.83
C LEU A 41 9.31 -7.01 -22.18
N ILE A 42 9.19 -7.14 -20.87
CA ILE A 42 8.14 -6.51 -20.07
C ILE A 42 8.75 -5.31 -19.38
N PRO A 43 8.38 -4.07 -19.74
CA PRO A 43 8.93 -2.89 -19.09
C PRO A 43 8.51 -2.85 -17.61
N ALA A 44 9.48 -2.67 -16.72
CA ALA A 44 9.27 -2.65 -15.27
C ALA A 44 9.67 -1.31 -14.63
N ARG A 45 9.95 -0.28 -15.44
CA ARG A 45 10.40 1.03 -14.97
C ARG A 45 9.33 1.84 -14.24
N THR A 46 8.07 1.69 -14.64
CA THR A 46 6.94 2.43 -14.06
C THR A 46 5.71 1.53 -13.95
N LYS A 47 4.85 1.81 -12.96
CA LYS A 47 3.54 1.14 -12.81
C LYS A 47 2.72 1.19 -14.10
N LEU A 48 2.73 2.33 -14.79
CA LEU A 48 1.97 2.52 -16.02
C LEU A 48 2.51 1.62 -17.15
N ALA A 49 3.83 1.52 -17.30
CA ALA A 49 4.45 0.71 -18.34
C ALA A 49 4.17 -0.79 -18.14
N ILE A 50 4.33 -1.30 -16.92
CA ILE A 50 4.04 -2.70 -16.62
C ILE A 50 2.55 -3.01 -16.78
N LEU A 51 1.66 -2.14 -16.31
CA LEU A 51 0.21 -2.32 -16.49
C LEU A 51 -0.18 -2.35 -17.96
N ALA A 52 0.30 -1.39 -18.75
CA ALA A 52 0.02 -1.32 -20.17
C ALA A 52 0.47 -2.60 -20.90
N PHE A 53 1.63 -3.14 -20.54
CA PHE A 53 2.09 -4.42 -21.08
C PHE A 53 1.15 -5.56 -20.67
N LEU A 54 0.84 -5.71 -19.38
CA LEU A 54 0.04 -6.82 -18.89
C LEU A 54 -1.40 -6.81 -19.42
N SER A 55 -1.93 -5.64 -19.82
CA SER A 55 -3.23 -5.48 -20.45
C SER A 55 -3.21 -5.41 -21.99
N SER A 56 -2.04 -5.53 -22.63
CA SER A 56 -1.88 -5.23 -24.06
C SER A 56 -2.49 -6.27 -25.01
N GLY A 57 -2.85 -7.46 -24.51
CA GLY A 57 -3.45 -8.51 -25.34
C GLY A 57 -2.55 -9.00 -26.48
N ILE A 58 -1.22 -9.01 -26.28
CA ILE A 58 -0.27 -9.42 -27.33
C ILE A 58 -0.59 -10.84 -27.80
N PRO A 59 -0.76 -11.08 -29.12
CA PRO A 59 -1.01 -12.42 -29.65
C PRO A 59 0.06 -13.42 -29.24
N ASN A 60 -0.37 -14.61 -28.81
CA ASN A 60 0.49 -15.71 -28.32
C ASN A 60 1.31 -15.39 -27.07
N VAL A 61 0.93 -14.35 -26.32
CA VAL A 61 1.43 -14.08 -24.97
C VAL A 61 0.26 -14.17 -24.01
N THR A 62 0.39 -15.01 -22.98
CA THR A 62 -0.66 -15.17 -21.96
C THR A 62 -0.20 -14.54 -20.66
N VAL A 63 -1.09 -13.76 -20.04
CA VAL A 63 -0.85 -13.13 -18.73
C VAL A 63 -1.86 -13.70 -17.73
N SER A 64 -1.35 -14.19 -16.60
CA SER A 64 -2.16 -14.69 -15.50
C SER A 64 -1.77 -13.98 -14.21
N TYR A 65 -2.64 -13.07 -13.75
CA TYR A 65 -2.44 -12.37 -12.48
C TYR A 65 -2.47 -13.34 -11.30
N GLN A 66 -1.51 -13.17 -10.38
CA GLN A 66 -1.39 -14.01 -9.19
C GLN A 66 -1.95 -13.30 -7.96
N ALA A 67 -2.32 -14.05 -6.92
CA ALA A 67 -2.89 -13.50 -5.69
C ALA A 67 -1.82 -12.94 -4.73
N CYS A 68 -0.90 -12.07 -5.18
CA CYS A 68 0.12 -11.50 -4.29
C CYS A 68 -0.34 -10.25 -3.52
N SER A 69 -1.41 -9.62 -3.97
CA SER A 69 -1.92 -8.36 -3.43
C SER A 69 -3.39 -8.19 -3.80
N CYS A 70 -4.07 -7.27 -3.12
CA CYS A 70 -5.41 -6.86 -3.50
C CYS A 70 -5.47 -6.24 -4.91
N LEU A 71 -4.39 -5.59 -5.37
CA LEU A 71 -4.34 -5.01 -6.72
C LEU A 71 -4.30 -6.09 -7.79
N SER A 72 -3.47 -7.12 -7.62
CA SER A 72 -3.40 -8.24 -8.57
C SER A 72 -4.71 -9.03 -8.59
N LEU A 73 -5.36 -9.21 -7.44
CA LEU A 73 -6.70 -9.79 -7.35
C LEU A 73 -7.73 -8.93 -8.08
N LYS A 74 -7.70 -7.60 -7.92
CA LYS A 74 -8.56 -6.69 -8.68
C LYS A 74 -8.36 -6.84 -10.18
N LYS A 75 -7.11 -6.98 -10.62
CA LYS A 75 -6.76 -7.18 -12.04
C LYS A 75 -7.11 -8.57 -12.56
N SER A 76 -7.23 -9.59 -11.70
CA SER A 76 -7.78 -10.90 -12.06
C SER A 76 -9.31 -10.94 -12.11
N GLY A 77 -9.99 -9.82 -11.85
CA GLY A 77 -11.44 -9.67 -11.95
C GLY A 77 -12.18 -9.69 -10.62
N GLN A 78 -11.48 -9.69 -9.48
CA GLN A 78 -12.11 -9.60 -8.17
C GLN A 78 -12.64 -8.18 -7.92
N ASN A 79 -13.95 -8.03 -7.77
CA ASN A 79 -14.58 -6.70 -7.69
C ASN A 79 -15.31 -6.41 -6.38
N THR A 80 -15.37 -7.39 -5.47
CA THR A 80 -16.10 -7.27 -4.21
C THR A 80 -15.10 -7.05 -3.07
N SER A 81 -15.35 -6.06 -2.21
CA SER A 81 -14.52 -5.84 -1.03
C SER A 81 -14.70 -6.98 -0.02
N GLY A 82 -13.63 -7.42 0.63
CA GLY A 82 -13.69 -8.58 1.53
C GLY A 82 -12.34 -9.13 1.92
N LEU A 83 -12.35 -10.27 2.61
CA LEU A 83 -11.13 -11.00 2.96
C LEU A 83 -10.69 -11.87 1.80
N TYR A 84 -9.39 -11.80 1.50
CA TYR A 84 -8.73 -12.60 0.48
C TYR A 84 -7.46 -13.22 1.05
N THR A 85 -7.11 -14.38 0.54
CA THR A 85 -5.80 -15.01 0.80
C THR A 85 -4.80 -14.51 -0.23
N ILE A 86 -3.66 -13.98 0.23
CA ILE A 86 -2.59 -13.50 -0.64
C ILE A 86 -1.23 -14.14 -0.32
N ASP A 87 -0.37 -14.24 -1.33
CA ASP A 87 1.05 -14.64 -1.24
C ASP A 87 1.94 -13.62 -1.97
N PRO A 88 2.43 -12.58 -1.26
CA PRO A 88 3.26 -11.53 -1.84
C PRO A 88 4.54 -12.02 -2.51
N THR A 89 5.04 -13.18 -2.09
CA THR A 89 6.36 -13.71 -2.47
C THR A 89 6.32 -14.82 -3.49
N ASN A 90 5.12 -15.33 -3.81
CA ASN A 90 4.90 -16.52 -4.63
C ASN A 90 5.74 -17.72 -4.14
N SER A 91 5.85 -17.87 -2.81
CA SER A 91 6.60 -18.94 -2.16
C SER A 91 5.72 -20.06 -1.60
N GLY A 92 4.39 -19.88 -1.65
CA GLY A 92 3.39 -20.68 -0.95
C GLY A 92 3.03 -20.16 0.44
N ALA A 93 3.77 -19.18 0.97
CA ALA A 93 3.51 -18.58 2.28
C ALA A 93 2.35 -17.57 2.22
N THR A 94 1.13 -18.07 2.40
CA THR A 94 -0.09 -17.25 2.31
C THR A 94 -0.55 -16.66 3.64
N PHE A 95 -1.34 -15.59 3.58
CA PHE A 95 -2.08 -15.04 4.73
C PHE A 95 -3.35 -14.29 4.30
N GLN A 96 -4.26 -14.05 5.25
CA GLN A 96 -5.48 -13.27 5.01
C GLN A 96 -5.19 -11.76 5.02
N ALA A 97 -5.71 -11.07 4.00
CA ALA A 97 -5.73 -9.62 3.89
C ALA A 97 -7.16 -9.15 3.60
N TYR A 98 -7.51 -7.96 4.07
CA TYR A 98 -8.74 -7.31 3.63
C TYR A 98 -8.45 -6.43 2.42
N CYS A 99 -9.25 -6.64 1.37
CA CYS A 99 -9.19 -5.88 0.14
C CYS A 99 -10.40 -4.97 0.00
N ASP A 100 -10.16 -3.67 -0.18
CA ASP A 100 -11.17 -2.76 -0.72
C ASP A 100 -11.05 -2.75 -2.24
N MET A 101 -12.05 -3.35 -2.90
CA MET A 101 -12.11 -3.51 -4.36
C MET A 101 -12.91 -2.41 -5.06
N THR A 102 -13.36 -1.39 -4.32
CA THR A 102 -14.33 -0.41 -4.79
C THR A 102 -13.81 1.02 -4.77
N THR A 103 -13.17 1.45 -3.69
CA THR A 103 -12.79 2.86 -3.49
C THR A 103 -11.67 3.26 -4.44
N ASP A 104 -11.78 4.41 -5.11
CA ASP A 104 -10.75 4.93 -6.05
C ASP A 104 -10.21 3.87 -7.02
N GLY A 105 -11.09 3.06 -7.62
CA GLY A 105 -10.72 2.00 -8.56
C GLY A 105 -10.32 0.66 -7.93
N GLY A 106 -10.26 0.57 -6.60
CA GLY A 106 -10.12 -0.67 -5.84
C GLY A 106 -8.72 -1.30 -5.86
N GLY A 107 -8.62 -2.52 -5.30
CA GLY A 107 -7.37 -3.25 -5.18
C GLY A 107 -6.48 -2.79 -4.01
N TRP A 108 -7.09 -2.19 -2.99
CA TRP A 108 -6.41 -1.66 -1.82
C TRP A 108 -6.28 -2.70 -0.73
N THR A 109 -5.08 -2.88 -0.19
CA THR A 109 -4.79 -3.81 0.92
C THR A 109 -4.79 -3.06 2.24
N LEU A 110 -5.65 -3.43 3.20
CA LEU A 110 -5.65 -2.85 4.56
C LEU A 110 -4.35 -3.22 5.28
N ILE A 111 -3.58 -2.24 5.75
CA ILE A 111 -2.31 -2.47 6.47
C ILE A 111 -2.33 -1.99 7.92
N GLY A 112 -3.27 -1.13 8.27
CA GLY A 112 -3.36 -0.55 9.61
C GLY A 112 -4.74 0.02 9.92
N ARG A 113 -5.17 -0.12 11.17
CA ARG A 113 -6.40 0.49 11.69
C ARG A 113 -6.24 0.85 13.16
N SER A 114 -6.68 2.05 13.52
CA SER A 114 -6.82 2.47 14.92
C SER A 114 -8.26 2.31 15.41
N VAL A 115 -8.43 2.16 16.71
CA VAL A 115 -9.76 2.08 17.36
C VAL A 115 -9.75 2.93 18.62
N ALA A 116 -10.90 3.42 19.06
CA ALA A 116 -10.99 4.19 20.30
C ALA A 116 -10.47 3.34 21.49
N GLY A 117 -9.53 3.87 22.28
CA GLY A 117 -8.89 3.12 23.36
C GLY A 117 -7.96 1.98 22.90
N GLY A 118 -7.58 1.95 21.62
CA GLY A 118 -6.71 0.94 21.05
C GLY A 118 -5.35 0.84 21.73
N THR A 119 -4.77 -0.36 21.72
CA THR A 119 -3.51 -0.68 22.39
C THR A 119 -2.55 -1.42 21.46
N GLY A 120 -1.30 -1.58 21.91
CA GLY A 120 -0.25 -2.24 21.14
C GLY A 120 0.31 -1.36 20.03
N VAL A 121 1.03 -2.01 19.13
CA VAL A 121 1.81 -1.36 18.06
C VAL A 121 0.97 -1.09 16.82
N ILE A 122 1.33 -0.05 16.10
CA ILE A 122 0.75 0.31 14.81
C ILE A 122 1.82 0.97 13.93
N GLY A 123 2.09 0.39 12.76
CA GLY A 123 3.12 0.91 11.87
C GLY A 123 3.61 -0.11 10.87
N TRP A 124 4.80 0.11 10.35
CA TRP A 124 5.27 -0.63 9.17
C TRP A 124 5.92 -1.98 9.45
N ARG A 125 6.35 -2.23 10.70
CA ARG A 125 7.33 -3.29 11.04
C ARG A 125 6.88 -4.34 12.05
N GLN A 126 5.73 -4.17 12.66
CA GLN A 126 5.22 -5.14 13.63
C GLN A 126 3.74 -5.35 13.43
N ALA A 127 3.36 -6.61 13.59
CA ALA A 127 1.97 -7.02 13.50
C ALA A 127 1.29 -6.80 14.85
N ASN A 128 0.02 -6.40 14.79
CA ASN A 128 -0.82 -6.26 15.96
C ASN A 128 -2.26 -6.58 15.58
N GLY A 129 -2.97 -7.26 16.48
CA GLY A 129 -4.37 -7.65 16.28
C GLY A 129 -4.60 -8.55 15.07
N SER A 130 -5.86 -8.56 14.61
CA SER A 130 -6.32 -9.36 13.48
C SER A 130 -7.11 -8.50 12.49
N VAL A 131 -6.92 -8.75 11.20
CA VAL A 131 -7.67 -8.11 10.12
C VAL A 131 -9.19 -8.40 10.20
N THR A 132 -9.56 -9.48 10.88
CA THR A 132 -10.95 -9.91 11.08
C THR A 132 -11.63 -9.31 12.31
N ASN A 133 -10.86 -8.75 13.26
CA ASN A 133 -11.40 -8.18 14.50
C ASN A 133 -11.46 -6.65 14.39
N ASP A 134 -12.61 -6.13 14.02
CA ASP A 134 -12.80 -4.69 13.78
C ASP A 134 -12.87 -3.83 15.04
N ALA A 135 -13.02 -4.46 16.21
CA ALA A 135 -13.01 -3.79 17.50
C ALA A 135 -11.59 -3.55 18.07
N ALA A 136 -10.54 -4.04 17.40
CA ALA A 136 -9.16 -3.93 17.85
C ALA A 136 -8.26 -3.18 16.86
N THR A 137 -7.21 -2.58 17.39
CA THR A 137 -6.09 -2.03 16.61
C THR A 137 -5.51 -3.13 15.72
N TYR A 138 -5.21 -2.78 14.47
CA TYR A 138 -4.62 -3.69 13.50
C TYR A 138 -3.36 -3.09 12.90
N SER A 139 -2.33 -3.93 12.73
CA SER A 139 -1.09 -3.63 12.03
C SER A 139 -0.60 -4.88 11.30
N MET A 140 -0.22 -4.77 10.02
CA MET A 140 0.11 -5.93 9.19
C MET A 140 1.56 -6.42 9.29
N ASP A 141 2.50 -5.57 9.72
CA ASP A 141 3.94 -5.74 9.45
C ASP A 141 4.24 -5.84 7.94
N VAL A 142 3.95 -4.74 7.23
CA VAL A 142 4.15 -4.59 5.78
C VAL A 142 5.56 -5.01 5.36
N ARG A 143 6.57 -4.74 6.19
CA ARG A 143 7.97 -5.08 5.91
C ARG A 143 8.20 -6.58 5.88
N THR A 144 7.85 -7.31 6.95
CA THR A 144 8.05 -8.78 7.00
C THR A 144 7.13 -9.49 6.01
N LYS A 145 5.95 -8.93 5.72
CA LYS A 145 5.04 -9.46 4.69
C LYS A 145 5.46 -9.15 3.26
N LEU A 146 6.51 -8.35 3.05
CA LEU A 146 7.05 -7.97 1.74
C LEU A 146 5.97 -7.39 0.82
N ILE A 147 5.06 -6.58 1.38
CA ILE A 147 4.00 -5.92 0.60
C ILE A 147 4.60 -4.73 -0.15
N GLY A 148 4.80 -4.90 -1.45
CA GLY A 148 5.16 -3.82 -2.36
C GLY A 148 3.95 -2.95 -2.72
N PHE A 149 4.13 -1.63 -2.75
CA PHE A 149 3.10 -0.69 -3.15
C PHE A 149 3.70 0.59 -3.73
N SER A 150 2.86 1.38 -4.37
CA SER A 150 3.18 2.67 -4.97
C SER A 150 2.11 3.73 -4.71
N GLU A 151 1.00 3.33 -4.10
CA GLU A 151 -0.09 4.20 -3.69
C GLU A 151 -0.50 3.84 -2.26
N MET A 152 -0.95 4.85 -1.51
CA MET A 152 -1.52 4.71 -0.19
C MET A 152 -2.87 5.44 -0.13
N LEU A 153 -3.85 4.81 0.49
CA LEU A 153 -5.15 5.39 0.77
C LEU A 153 -5.33 5.41 2.28
N PHE A 154 -5.78 6.54 2.83
CA PHE A 154 -5.93 6.70 4.27
C PHE A 154 -7.03 7.70 4.58
N GLY A 155 -7.60 7.58 5.77
CA GLY A 155 -8.74 8.39 6.16
C GLY A 155 -9.45 7.85 7.37
N ASN A 156 -10.49 8.57 7.80
CA ASN A 156 -11.33 8.10 8.88
C ASN A 156 -12.32 7.04 8.41
N TYR A 157 -12.89 6.30 9.34
CA TYR A 157 -13.93 5.30 9.07
C TYR A 157 -15.17 5.56 9.93
N THR A 158 -16.27 4.90 9.57
CA THR A 158 -17.53 4.95 10.34
C THR A 158 -17.72 3.69 11.18
N SER A 159 -17.71 2.53 10.54
CA SER A 159 -17.82 1.23 11.20
C SER A 159 -17.11 0.15 10.40
N GLY A 160 -16.48 -0.80 11.10
CA GLY A 160 -15.76 -1.90 10.49
C GLY A 160 -14.60 -1.43 9.61
N LYS A 161 -14.80 -1.52 8.30
CA LYS A 161 -13.87 -1.07 7.26
C LYS A 161 -14.52 -0.15 6.23
N THR A 162 -15.66 0.44 6.60
CA THR A 162 -16.38 1.41 5.76
C THR A 162 -15.80 2.79 5.98
N TRP A 163 -15.34 3.40 4.90
CA TRP A 163 -14.78 4.75 4.92
C TRP A 163 -15.74 5.79 5.51
N GLY A 164 -15.15 6.80 6.13
CA GLY A 164 -15.84 8.00 6.59
C GLY A 164 -15.75 9.12 5.56
N ALA A 165 -16.02 10.34 6.04
CA ALA A 165 -16.14 11.52 5.19
C ALA A 165 -14.81 11.99 4.59
N ASN A 166 -13.67 11.71 5.21
CA ASN A 166 -12.37 12.23 4.80
C ASN A 166 -11.44 11.09 4.38
N ILE A 167 -11.18 11.01 3.06
CA ILE A 167 -10.34 9.99 2.42
C ILE A 167 -9.31 10.70 1.55
N TYR A 168 -8.06 10.29 1.69
CA TYR A 168 -6.92 10.87 1.00
C TYR A 168 -6.10 9.78 0.34
N LYS A 169 -5.61 10.07 -0.87
CA LYS A 169 -4.69 9.22 -1.61
C LYS A 169 -3.33 9.88 -1.73
N LYS A 170 -2.28 9.07 -1.66
CA LYS A 170 -0.92 9.49 -1.92
C LYS A 170 -0.20 8.53 -2.86
N ASN A 171 0.56 9.09 -3.78
CA ASN A 171 1.37 8.33 -4.73
C ASN A 171 2.85 8.41 -4.32
N PHE A 172 3.56 7.31 -4.54
CA PHE A 172 4.98 7.12 -4.26
C PHE A 172 5.71 6.89 -5.58
N ALA A 173 6.91 7.46 -5.72
CA ALA A 173 7.69 7.37 -6.94
C ALA A 173 8.33 5.98 -7.15
N SER A 174 8.47 5.17 -6.09
CA SER A 174 9.13 3.86 -6.11
C SER A 174 8.34 2.83 -5.28
N THR A 175 8.63 1.55 -5.53
CA THR A 175 7.84 0.40 -5.05
C THR A 175 8.44 -0.34 -3.88
N GLU A 176 9.62 0.07 -3.45
CA GLU A 176 10.51 -0.77 -2.69
C GLU A 176 10.65 -0.27 -1.26
N ILE A 177 9.66 -0.60 -0.42
CA ILE A 177 9.84 -0.50 1.03
C ILE A 177 11.05 -1.33 1.50
N SER A 178 11.40 -2.40 0.76
CA SER A 178 12.52 -3.29 1.04
C SER A 178 13.90 -2.61 1.00
N THR A 179 14.04 -1.48 0.31
CA THR A 179 15.33 -0.78 0.14
C THR A 179 15.51 0.36 1.16
N TYR A 180 14.46 0.73 1.90
CA TYR A 180 14.50 1.84 2.85
C TYR A 180 14.85 1.37 4.27
N GLY A 181 16.15 1.30 4.55
CA GLY A 181 16.65 1.42 5.92
C GLY A 181 16.59 2.90 6.33
N GLY A 182 15.49 3.34 6.96
CA GLY A 182 15.39 4.67 7.57
C GLY A 182 14.09 5.43 7.29
N ALA A 183 14.05 6.68 7.75
CA ALA A 183 12.89 7.57 7.61
C ALA A 183 12.73 8.08 6.17
N MET A 184 11.77 7.56 5.40
CA MET A 184 11.39 8.15 4.10
C MET A 184 10.44 9.32 4.33
N ARG A 185 10.57 10.38 3.53
CA ARG A 185 9.62 11.50 3.49
C ARG A 185 9.20 11.71 2.06
N VAL A 186 7.90 11.61 1.82
CA VAL A 186 7.33 12.01 0.55
C VAL A 186 6.65 13.34 0.77
N SER A 187 7.25 14.42 0.25
CA SER A 187 6.65 15.75 0.14
C SER A 187 5.99 15.87 -1.23
N SER A 188 4.81 15.26 -1.37
CA SER A 188 3.99 15.35 -2.57
C SER A 188 2.53 15.63 -2.16
N PRO A 189 1.72 16.25 -3.03
CA PRO A 189 0.33 16.52 -2.72
C PRO A 189 -0.40 15.21 -2.36
N SER A 190 -1.11 15.22 -1.25
CA SER A 190 -2.16 14.23 -1.00
C SER A 190 -3.40 14.65 -1.78
N PHE A 191 -3.97 13.72 -2.54
CA PHE A 191 -5.16 13.97 -3.34
C PHE A 191 -6.39 13.66 -2.49
N LEU A 192 -7.33 14.61 -2.44
CA LEU A 192 -8.63 14.39 -1.80
C LEU A 192 -9.42 13.40 -2.65
N VAL A 193 -9.78 12.26 -2.06
CA VAL A 193 -10.66 11.26 -2.66
C VAL A 193 -12.11 11.54 -2.24
N ALA A 194 -12.32 11.91 -0.97
CA ALA A 194 -13.60 12.38 -0.45
C ALA A 194 -13.37 13.30 0.76
N GLY A 195 -14.17 14.35 0.93
CA GLY A 195 -14.11 15.29 2.05
C GLY A 195 -14.27 16.75 1.61
N THR A 196 -14.05 17.69 2.53
CA THR A 196 -14.25 19.14 2.29
C THR A 196 -13.08 20.02 2.73
N ALA A 197 -12.03 19.44 3.31
CA ALA A 197 -10.88 20.21 3.78
C ALA A 197 -10.16 20.90 2.61
N ALA A 198 -10.04 22.23 2.66
CA ALA A 198 -9.24 22.99 1.71
C ALA A 198 -7.75 22.78 2.05
N ASP A 199 -7.01 22.17 1.12
CA ASP A 199 -5.56 21.99 1.14
C ASP A 199 -4.98 21.46 2.46
N PRO A 200 -5.00 20.13 2.67
CA PRO A 200 -4.50 19.51 3.90
C PRO A 200 -2.97 19.48 3.90
N GLU A 201 -2.34 20.63 4.10
CA GLU A 201 -0.88 20.80 4.02
C GLU A 201 -0.11 19.81 4.90
N MET A 202 -0.67 19.44 6.07
CA MET A 202 -0.03 18.49 6.98
C MET A 202 0.01 17.08 6.38
N LEU A 203 -0.96 16.73 5.53
CA LEU A 203 -0.98 15.44 4.83
C LEU A 203 -0.04 15.40 3.62
N ARG A 204 0.61 16.51 3.25
CA ARG A 204 1.65 16.53 2.20
C ARG A 204 2.87 15.72 2.58
N TYR A 205 3.06 15.43 3.86
CA TYR A 205 4.18 14.62 4.35
C TYR A 205 3.65 13.27 4.81
N VAL A 206 4.22 12.20 4.27
CA VAL A 206 4.00 10.83 4.73
C VAL A 206 5.36 10.16 4.74
N GLY A 207 5.61 9.35 5.76
CA GLY A 207 6.88 8.67 5.88
C GLY A 207 6.80 7.20 6.24
N TYR A 208 7.77 6.47 5.72
CA TYR A 208 8.15 5.18 6.26
C TYR A 208 9.16 5.42 7.37
N THR A 209 8.98 4.81 8.53
CA THR A 209 9.90 4.90 9.67
C THR A 209 9.99 3.57 10.37
N ASP A 210 11.04 3.37 11.16
CA ASP A 210 11.21 2.16 11.96
C ASP A 210 10.38 2.16 13.25
N ASN A 211 9.71 3.29 13.52
CA ASN A 211 8.78 3.45 14.62
C ASN A 211 7.58 2.48 14.48
N THR A 212 7.28 1.76 15.55
CA THR A 212 6.17 0.82 15.67
C THR A 212 4.95 1.41 16.38
N GLU A 213 4.99 2.68 16.75
CA GLU A 213 3.92 3.38 17.46
C GLU A 213 3.03 4.22 16.53
N SER A 214 3.46 4.51 15.28
CA SER A 214 2.59 5.19 14.32
C SER A 214 2.97 5.04 12.85
N PHE A 215 1.98 5.20 11.97
CA PHE A 215 2.20 5.60 10.56
C PHE A 215 2.38 7.12 10.49
N HIS A 216 3.54 7.61 10.04
CA HIS A 216 3.93 9.02 10.19
C HIS A 216 3.41 9.93 9.07
N PHE A 217 2.98 11.15 9.43
CA PHE A 217 2.41 12.15 8.52
C PHE A 217 3.04 13.57 8.61
N ARG A 218 4.32 13.71 9.01
CA ARG A 218 4.90 15.05 9.31
C ARG A 218 6.26 15.33 8.68
N ASP A 219 6.46 16.60 8.35
CA ASP A 219 7.77 17.22 8.11
C ASP A 219 8.50 17.50 9.42
N CYS A 220 9.25 16.53 9.94
CA CYS A 220 10.30 16.79 10.93
C CYS A 220 11.41 15.74 10.91
N GLY A 221 12.54 15.99 10.23
CA GLY A 221 13.61 14.98 10.10
C GLY A 221 14.31 14.77 11.45
N PRO A 222 15.00 13.63 11.69
CA PRO A 222 15.95 13.57 12.79
C PRO A 222 16.93 14.75 12.70
N PRO A 223 17.30 15.41 13.81
CA PRO A 223 17.04 15.03 15.21
C PRO A 223 15.78 15.67 15.82
N GLY A 224 15.03 16.48 15.05
CA GLY A 224 13.95 17.34 15.57
C GLY A 224 12.62 16.66 15.86
N CYS A 225 12.44 15.42 15.41
CA CYS A 225 11.35 14.56 15.87
C CYS A 225 11.94 13.49 16.79
N SER A 226 11.79 13.70 18.09
CA SER A 226 11.76 12.54 18.98
C SER A 226 10.65 11.64 18.45
N GLN A 227 10.98 10.37 18.20
CA GLN A 227 10.04 9.33 17.79
C GLN A 227 8.86 9.18 18.79
N ALA A 228 8.94 9.89 19.93
CA ALA A 228 7.96 10.00 20.99
C ALA A 228 6.80 10.99 20.76
N THR A 229 6.83 11.85 19.73
CA THR A 229 5.69 12.76 19.45
C THR A 229 4.90 12.26 18.24
N GLY A 230 3.88 11.47 18.55
CA GLY A 230 3.06 10.69 17.61
C GLY A 230 2.27 11.50 16.60
N TYR A 231 2.93 12.04 15.57
CA TYR A 231 2.26 12.75 14.47
C TYR A 231 1.96 11.82 13.30
N GLY A 232 0.74 11.29 13.30
CA GLY A 232 0.25 10.39 12.28
C GLY A 232 -0.92 9.55 12.77
N LEU A 233 -1.04 8.32 12.26
CA LEU A 233 -2.01 7.35 12.78
C LEU A 233 -1.37 6.55 13.91
N LEU A 234 -1.84 6.78 15.13
CA LEU A 234 -1.54 6.03 16.34
C LEU A 234 -2.55 4.90 16.56
N ASN A 235 -2.32 4.05 17.56
CA ASN A 235 -3.20 2.92 17.87
C ASN A 235 -4.64 3.34 18.24
N ASN A 236 -4.81 4.57 18.70
CA ASN A 236 -6.06 5.13 19.18
C ASN A 236 -6.68 6.22 18.28
N GLY A 237 -6.01 6.64 17.20
CA GLY A 237 -6.53 7.69 16.33
C GLY A 237 -5.45 8.46 15.58
N PHE A 238 -5.88 9.37 14.72
CA PHE A 238 -4.99 10.35 14.09
C PHE A 238 -4.63 11.44 15.09
N ASN A 239 -3.34 11.74 15.20
CA ASN A 239 -2.83 12.91 15.89
C ASN A 239 -1.98 13.70 14.91
N LEU A 240 -2.46 14.84 14.44
CA LEU A 240 -1.91 15.53 13.28
C LEU A 240 -1.53 17.00 13.52
N PHE A 241 -1.96 17.63 14.61
CA PHE A 241 -1.72 19.05 14.87
C PHE A 241 -1.57 19.36 16.35
N PHE A 242 -1.08 20.57 16.67
CA PHE A 242 -0.86 21.04 18.04
C PHE A 242 -2.03 21.84 18.63
N THR A 243 -2.79 22.55 17.78
CA THR A 243 -3.89 23.43 18.20
C THR A 243 -5.08 23.34 17.25
N GLY A 244 -6.30 23.60 17.75
CA GLY A 244 -7.54 23.40 16.98
C GLY A 244 -7.70 24.26 15.72
N VAL A 245 -6.93 25.36 15.57
CA VAL A 245 -6.96 26.22 14.37
C VAL A 245 -6.34 25.55 13.13
N ASP A 246 -5.62 24.45 13.31
CA ASP A 246 -4.97 23.70 12.22
C ASP A 246 -5.83 22.54 11.69
N ALA A 247 -7.06 22.36 12.17
CA ALA A 247 -7.90 21.21 11.80
C ALA A 247 -8.13 21.05 10.28
N PRO A 248 -8.40 22.10 9.49
CA PRO A 248 -8.49 21.96 8.03
C PRO A 248 -7.18 21.53 7.38
N LYS A 249 -6.03 22.02 7.89
CA LYS A 249 -4.69 21.67 7.38
C LYS A 249 -4.32 20.21 7.67
N ALA A 250 -4.93 19.60 8.68
CA ALA A 250 -4.83 18.17 9.00
C ALA A 250 -5.88 17.30 8.27
N GLY A 251 -6.62 17.87 7.33
CA GLY A 251 -7.62 17.13 6.56
C GLY A 251 -8.83 16.67 7.39
N ASN A 252 -9.15 17.38 8.48
CA ASN A 252 -10.25 17.00 9.38
C ASN A 252 -10.15 15.57 9.94
N LEU A 253 -8.93 15.02 10.05
CA LEU A 253 -8.69 13.67 10.55
C LEU A 253 -8.30 13.63 12.03
N HIS A 254 -7.73 14.71 12.58
CA HIS A 254 -7.22 14.74 13.95
C HIS A 254 -8.30 14.31 14.96
N GLY A 255 -7.93 13.42 15.89
CA GLY A 255 -8.82 12.87 16.92
C GLY A 255 -9.73 11.75 16.42
N LEU A 256 -9.84 11.53 15.10
CA LEU A 256 -10.66 10.46 14.53
C LEU A 256 -9.88 9.14 14.45
N GLN A 257 -10.59 8.03 14.57
CA GLN A 257 -10.04 6.72 14.22
C GLN A 257 -9.87 6.60 12.71
N GLY A 258 -8.86 5.85 12.31
CA GLY A 258 -8.37 5.83 10.94
C GLY A 258 -7.97 4.46 10.43
N MET A 259 -7.93 4.35 9.11
CA MET A 259 -7.38 3.19 8.41
C MET A 259 -6.35 3.61 7.38
N MET A 260 -5.44 2.67 7.10
CA MET A 260 -4.35 2.80 6.13
C MET A 260 -4.40 1.62 5.18
N PHE A 261 -4.38 1.91 3.89
CA PHE A 261 -4.38 0.93 2.82
C PHE A 261 -3.28 1.23 1.80
N VAL A 262 -2.82 0.20 1.08
CA VAL A 262 -1.76 0.32 0.06
C VAL A 262 -2.03 -0.53 -1.18
N ARG A 263 -1.49 -0.11 -2.33
CA ARG A 263 -1.51 -0.86 -3.60
C ARG A 263 -0.45 -0.42 -4.62
#